data_AF-A0A0N4Y4I1-F1
#
_entry.id   AF-A0A0N4Y4I1-F1
#
_cell.length_a   1.000
_cell.length_b   1.000
_cell.length_c   1.000
_cell.angle_alpha   90.00
_cell.angle_beta   90.00
_cell.angle_gamma   90.00
#
_symmetry.space_group_name_H-M   'P 1'
#
loop_
_entity.id
_entity.type
_entity.pdbx_description
1 polymer ?
#
loop_
_entity_poly.entity_id
_entity_poly.type
_entity_poly.pdbx_seq_one_letter_code
_entity_poly.pdbx_strand_id
1 'polypeptide(L)'
;MKENLDELALYTPTDAQARDEVRQLDALFHINDSDPFYATRRYDIKRAGYIIVTHRDEDEDVLNPLVMQAAMQLWSVVQSLTVEDQDDRRINYPSICVKFPIPPEFSRALHTFFSPNMTT
;
A
#
# COMPACT_ATOMS: atom_id res chain seq x y z
N MET A 1 -16.17 -26.70 3.43
CA MET A 1 -16.32 -25.27 3.76
C MET A 1 -15.02 -24.83 4.42
N LYS A 2 -14.18 -24.06 3.72
CA LYS A 2 -12.98 -23.47 4.30
C LYS A 2 -13.42 -22.08 4.76
N GLU A 3 -13.85 -21.96 6.01
CA GLU A 3 -14.00 -20.63 6.62
C GLU A 3 -12.59 -20.06 6.72
N ASN A 4 -12.26 -19.13 5.83
CA ASN A 4 -11.12 -18.26 6.01
C ASN A 4 -11.43 -17.40 7.24
N LEU A 5 -11.07 -17.88 8.43
CA LEU A 5 -11.04 -17.01 9.61
C LEU A 5 -10.07 -15.87 9.29
N ASP A 6 -10.60 -14.65 9.28
CA ASP A 6 -9.78 -13.43 9.37
C ASP A 6 -8.81 -13.64 10.54
N GLU A 7 -7.50 -13.52 10.29
CA GLU A 7 -6.47 -13.75 11.29
C GLU A 7 -6.74 -12.98 12.58
N LEU A 8 -7.36 -11.79 12.48
CA LEU A 8 -7.73 -10.99 13.65
C LEU A 8 -8.76 -11.69 14.55
N ALA A 9 -9.64 -12.52 14.00
CA ALA A 9 -10.60 -13.32 14.74
C ALA A 9 -9.95 -14.48 15.50
N LEU A 10 -8.73 -14.89 15.12
CA LEU A 10 -7.95 -15.90 15.85
C LEU A 10 -7.27 -15.32 17.11
N TYR A 11 -7.00 -14.01 17.12
CA TYR A 11 -6.29 -13.34 18.22
C TYR A 11 -7.22 -12.54 19.16
N THR A 12 -8.47 -12.33 18.77
CA THR A 12 -9.47 -11.66 19.61
C THR A 12 -10.40 -12.69 20.26
N PRO A 13 -10.62 -12.65 21.59
CA PRO A 13 -11.63 -13.49 22.23
C PRO A 13 -13.02 -13.28 21.62
N THR A 14 -13.84 -14.33 21.59
CA THR A 14 -15.15 -14.30 20.91
C THR A 14 -16.14 -13.30 21.50
N ASP A 15 -15.99 -12.99 22.77
CA ASP A 15 -16.81 -12.10 23.60
C ASP A 15 -16.13 -10.76 23.90
N ALA A 16 -15.02 -10.44 23.23
CA ALA A 16 -14.32 -9.19 23.45
C ALA A 16 -15.14 -7.98 22.96
N GLN A 17 -15.28 -6.97 23.82
CA GLN A 17 -15.94 -5.68 23.50
C GLN A 17 -15.39 -5.04 22.21
N ALA A 18 -14.08 -5.19 21.95
CA ALA A 18 -13.45 -4.70 20.73
C ALA A 18 -14.10 -5.26 19.44
N ARG A 19 -14.66 -6.47 19.45
CA ARG A 19 -15.38 -7.03 18.28
C ARG A 19 -16.68 -6.30 18.01
N ASP A 20 -17.41 -5.93 19.05
CA ASP A 20 -18.65 -5.17 18.92
C ASP A 20 -18.37 -3.74 18.47
N GLU A 21 -17.31 -3.13 18.99
CA GLU A 21 -16.85 -1.80 18.57
C GLU A 21 -16.43 -1.77 17.09
N VAL A 22 -15.65 -2.75 16.63
CA VAL A 22 -15.28 -2.87 15.21
C VAL A 22 -16.52 -3.05 14.33
N ARG A 23 -17.47 -3.90 14.74
CA ARG A 23 -18.73 -4.11 14.02
C ARG A 23 -19.56 -2.81 13.93
N GLN A 24 -19.65 -2.04 15.02
CA GLN A 24 -20.33 -0.75 15.02
C GLN A 24 -19.61 0.26 14.12
N LEU A 25 -18.28 0.28 14.16
CA LEU A 25 -17.46 1.17 13.35
C LEU A 25 -17.60 0.87 11.84
N ASP A 26 -17.72 -0.40 11.45
CA ASP A 26 -17.95 -0.80 10.06
C ASP A 26 -19.39 -0.45 9.61
N ALA A 27 -20.38 -0.58 10.49
CA ALA A 27 -21.76 -0.21 10.20
C ALA A 27 -21.95 1.31 10.06
N LEU A 28 -21.27 2.11 10.90
CA LEU A 28 -21.40 3.57 10.88
C LEU A 28 -20.60 4.22 9.75
N PHE A 29 -19.48 3.61 9.36
CA PHE A 29 -18.55 4.15 8.38
C PHE A 29 -18.20 3.07 7.37
N HIS A 30 -19.12 2.84 6.44
CA HIS A 30 -18.89 1.90 5.35
C HIS A 30 -17.67 2.37 4.55
N ILE A 31 -16.71 1.47 4.32
CA ILE A 31 -15.48 1.78 3.57
C ILE A 31 -15.89 2.26 2.18
N ASN A 32 -15.75 3.57 1.95
CA ASN A 32 -15.96 4.17 0.64
C ASN A 32 -14.60 4.36 -0.03
N ASP A 33 -14.36 3.56 -1.06
CA ASP A 33 -13.10 3.53 -1.80
C ASP A 33 -12.79 4.83 -2.56
N SER A 34 -13.78 5.72 -2.69
CA SER A 34 -13.64 7.02 -3.37
C SER A 34 -13.33 8.18 -2.42
N ASP A 35 -13.36 7.97 -1.11
CA ASP A 35 -13.17 9.03 -0.12
C ASP A 35 -11.75 8.98 0.51
N PRO A 36 -10.95 10.06 0.39
CA PRO A 36 -9.59 10.14 0.93
C PRO A 36 -9.50 9.89 2.45
N PHE A 37 -10.56 10.17 3.21
CA PHE A 37 -10.60 9.88 4.66
C PHE A 37 -10.48 8.38 4.95
N TYR A 38 -10.97 7.53 4.05
CA TYR A 38 -10.92 6.06 4.20
C TYR A 38 -9.59 5.45 3.73
N ALA A 39 -8.72 6.23 3.09
CA ALA A 39 -7.36 5.82 2.74
C ALA A 39 -6.54 5.48 3.99
N THR A 40 -6.65 6.32 5.02
CA THR A 40 -5.99 6.12 6.32
C THR A 40 -6.58 4.93 7.05
N ARG A 41 -7.89 4.69 6.97
CA ARG A 41 -8.47 3.50 7.59
C ARG A 41 -8.07 2.20 6.90
N ARG A 42 -7.77 2.21 5.59
CA ARG A 42 -7.16 1.06 4.88
C ARG A 42 -5.77 0.67 5.41
N TYR A 43 -5.02 1.64 5.92
CA TYR A 43 -3.77 1.40 6.65
C TYR A 43 -4.05 0.55 7.91
N ASP A 44 -5.11 0.88 8.64
CA ASP A 44 -5.50 0.20 9.88
C ASP A 44 -6.14 -1.19 9.65
N ILE A 45 -6.84 -1.41 8.53
CA ILE A 45 -7.48 -2.70 8.21
C ILE A 45 -6.59 -3.66 7.39
N LYS A 46 -5.25 -3.56 7.49
CA LYS A 46 -4.27 -4.49 6.90
C LYS A 46 -4.28 -4.60 5.35
N ARG A 47 -4.77 -3.59 4.62
CA ARG A 47 -4.77 -3.59 3.14
C ARG A 47 -3.66 -2.75 2.52
N ALA A 48 -2.61 -2.45 3.29
CA ALA A 48 -1.42 -1.75 2.82
C ALA A 48 -0.33 -2.77 2.47
N GLY A 49 0.19 -2.69 1.23
CA GLY A 49 1.41 -3.40 0.83
C GLY A 49 2.63 -2.51 1.10
N TYR A 50 3.63 -3.05 1.78
CA TYR A 50 4.89 -2.34 2.04
C TYR A 50 6.02 -2.96 1.22
N ILE A 51 6.88 -2.10 0.69
CA ILE A 51 8.18 -2.49 0.14
C ILE A 51 9.21 -1.87 1.06
N ILE A 52 9.92 -2.71 1.81
CA ILE A 52 10.98 -2.29 2.72
C ILE A 52 12.31 -2.56 2.01
N VAL A 53 13.05 -1.49 1.73
CA VAL A 53 14.39 -1.56 1.15
C VAL A 53 15.38 -1.38 2.29
N THR A 54 16.26 -2.35 2.47
CA THR A 54 17.32 -2.35 3.49
C THR A 54 18.64 -2.73 2.86
N HIS A 55 19.74 -2.28 3.46
CA HIS A 55 21.04 -2.86 3.16
C HIS A 55 21.14 -4.28 3.76
N ARG A 56 22.02 -5.11 3.19
CA ARG A 56 22.25 -6.48 3.67
C ARG A 56 22.98 -6.50 5.02
N ASP A 57 23.94 -5.60 5.16
CA ASP A 57 24.75 -5.42 6.36
C ASP A 57 24.16 -4.30 7.22
N GLU A 58 24.26 -4.44 8.53
CA GLU A 58 23.83 -3.42 9.50
C GLU A 58 24.68 -2.13 9.38
N ASP A 59 24.10 -0.98 9.73
CA ASP A 59 24.72 0.35 9.73
C ASP A 59 25.16 0.94 8.38
N GLU A 60 24.87 0.27 7.27
CA GLU A 60 25.18 0.75 5.92
C GLU A 60 24.12 1.73 5.35
N ASP A 61 24.56 2.66 4.49
CA ASP A 61 23.72 3.75 4.00
C ASP A 61 22.79 3.31 2.83
N VAL A 62 21.50 3.25 3.13
CA VAL A 62 20.43 2.95 2.16
C VAL A 62 20.00 4.19 1.34
N LEU A 63 20.39 5.40 1.73
CA LEU A 63 19.93 6.65 1.08
C LEU A 63 20.83 7.10 -0.07
N ASN A 64 21.70 6.23 -0.57
CA ASN A 64 22.52 6.56 -1.72
C ASN A 64 21.68 6.64 -3.03
N PRO A 65 22.12 7.44 -4.02
CA PRO A 65 21.35 7.67 -5.25
C PRO A 65 21.05 6.40 -6.06
N LEU A 66 21.93 5.40 -6.02
CA LEU A 66 21.76 4.15 -6.76
C LEU A 66 20.62 3.30 -6.18
N VAL A 67 20.55 3.20 -4.85
CA VAL A 67 19.46 2.51 -4.15
C VAL A 67 18.13 3.21 -4.42
N MET A 68 18.12 4.55 -4.37
CA MET A 68 16.92 5.34 -4.69
C MET A 68 16.46 5.09 -6.13
N GLN A 69 17.38 5.08 -7.10
CA GLN A 69 17.08 4.78 -8.50
C GLN A 69 16.49 3.37 -8.67
N ALA A 70 17.10 2.37 -8.04
CA ALA A 70 16.63 0.98 -8.09
C ALA A 70 15.24 0.83 -7.45
N ALA A 71 15.00 1.48 -6.30
CA ALA A 71 13.69 1.50 -5.64
C ALA A 71 12.62 2.14 -6.53
N MET A 72 12.95 3.21 -7.25
CA MET A 72 12.03 3.84 -8.21
C MET A 72 11.74 2.95 -9.42
N GLN A 73 12.75 2.23 -9.94
CA GLN A 73 12.54 1.24 -11.00
C GLN A 73 11.61 0.12 -10.54
N LEU A 74 11.83 -0.41 -9.33
CA LEU A 74 10.95 -1.41 -8.72
C LEU A 74 9.52 -0.87 -8.59
N TRP A 75 9.35 0.38 -8.13
CA TRP A 75 8.04 1.01 -8.04
C TRP A 75 7.35 1.10 -9.40
N SER A 76 8.08 1.45 -10.46
CA SER A 76 7.53 1.47 -11.83
C SER A 76 7.04 0.09 -12.27
N VAL A 77 7.80 -0.98 -11.97
CA VAL A 77 7.37 -2.36 -12.24
C VAL A 77 6.08 -2.68 -11.49
N VAL A 78 6.00 -2.38 -10.20
CA VAL A 78 4.81 -2.59 -9.37
C VAL A 78 3.58 -1.86 -9.93
N GLN A 79 3.75 -0.62 -10.36
CA GLN A 79 2.68 0.17 -10.98
C GLN A 79 2.18 -0.42 -12.31
N SER A 80 3.00 -1.21 -13.00
CA SER A 80 2.63 -1.89 -14.26
C SER A 80 2.05 -3.28 -14.06
N LEU A 81 2.05 -3.83 -12.83
CA LEU A 81 1.53 -5.16 -12.56
C LEU A 81 0.05 -5.24 -12.93
N THR A 82 -0.28 -6.27 -13.71
CA THR A 82 -1.63 -6.60 -14.14
C THR A 82 -1.89 -8.07 -13.86
N VAL A 83 -3.04 -8.35 -13.25
CA VAL A 83 -3.53 -9.70 -12.98
C VAL A 83 -4.77 -9.94 -13.83
N GLU A 84 -4.82 -11.10 -14.46
CA GLU A 84 -6.00 -11.59 -15.19
C GLU A 84 -6.80 -12.50 -14.26
N ASP A 85 -8.07 -12.18 -14.04
CA ASP A 85 -9.01 -13.01 -13.28
C ASP A 85 -9.65 -14.10 -14.15
N GLN A 86 -10.26 -15.11 -13.53
CA GLN A 86 -10.96 -16.21 -14.20
C GLN A 86 -12.12 -15.74 -15.10
N ASP A 87 -12.64 -14.53 -14.86
CA ASP A 87 -13.68 -13.87 -15.65
C ASP A 87 -13.11 -12.94 -16.76
N ASP A 88 -11.84 -13.14 -17.18
CA ASP A 88 -11.15 -12.34 -18.20
C ASP A 88 -11.02 -10.84 -17.86
N ARG A 89 -11.16 -10.50 -16.56
CA ARG A 89 -11.00 -9.14 -16.07
C ARG A 89 -9.53 -8.85 -15.85
N ARG A 90 -9.02 -7.80 -16.51
CA ARG A 90 -7.68 -7.26 -16.27
C ARG A 90 -7.72 -6.23 -15.16
N ILE A 91 -7.13 -6.58 -14.02
CA ILE A 91 -6.99 -5.69 -12.87
C ILE A 91 -5.53 -5.24 -12.81
N ASN A 92 -5.29 -3.94 -12.94
CA ASN A 92 -3.96 -3.37 -12.74
C ASN A 92 -3.83 -2.77 -11.34
N TYR A 93 -2.61 -2.75 -10.81
CA TYR A 93 -2.34 -2.23 -9.47
C TYR A 93 -2.89 -0.80 -9.24
N PRO A 94 -2.71 0.18 -10.16
CA PRO A 94 -3.23 1.53 -9.98
C PRO A 94 -4.76 1.63 -9.89
N SER A 95 -5.50 0.67 -10.46
CA SER A 95 -6.97 0.67 -10.42
C SER A 95 -7.55 0.29 -9.06
N ILE A 96 -6.78 -0.40 -8.22
CA ILE A 96 -7.22 -0.87 -6.89
C ILE A 96 -6.57 -0.10 -5.74
N CYS A 97 -5.48 0.63 -6.01
CA CYS A 97 -4.81 1.47 -5.03
C CYS A 97 -5.63 2.72 -4.69
N VAL A 98 -5.57 3.12 -3.42
CA VAL A 98 -6.10 4.43 -3.03
C VAL A 98 -5.17 5.51 -3.54
N LYS A 99 -5.76 6.52 -4.21
CA LYS A 99 -5.04 7.68 -4.68
C LYS A 99 -4.94 8.68 -3.54
N PHE A 100 -3.84 8.65 -2.81
CA PHE A 100 -3.56 9.72 -1.86
C PHE A 100 -3.25 11.01 -2.65
N PRO A 101 -3.83 12.16 -2.29
CA PRO A 101 -3.42 13.42 -2.89
C PRO A 101 -1.96 13.68 -2.49
N ILE A 102 -1.05 13.44 -3.43
CA ILE A 102 0.38 13.68 -3.23
C ILE A 102 0.58 15.21 -3.18
N PRO A 103 1.16 15.76 -2.10
CA PRO A 103 1.49 17.17 -2.06
C PRO A 103 2.38 17.55 -3.26
N PRO A 104 2.13 18.67 -3.94
CA PRO A 104 2.88 19.04 -5.15
C PRO A 104 4.39 19.17 -4.90
N GLU A 105 4.80 19.51 -3.69
CA GLU A 105 6.20 19.51 -3.24
C GLU A 105 6.87 18.13 -3.43
N PHE A 106 6.18 17.05 -3.09
CA PHE A 106 6.69 15.68 -3.20
C PHE A 106 6.78 15.24 -4.67
N SER A 107 5.79 15.60 -5.49
CA SER A 107 5.85 15.35 -6.94
C SER A 107 7.04 16.06 -7.59
N ARG A 108 7.34 17.30 -7.19
CA ARG A 108 8.53 18.03 -7.68
C ARG A 108 9.83 17.33 -7.28
N ALA A 109 9.95 16.92 -6.01
CA ALA A 109 11.11 16.19 -5.53
C ALA A 109 11.33 14.88 -6.31
N LEU A 110 10.26 14.10 -6.52
CA LEU A 110 10.31 12.90 -7.34
C LEU A 110 10.71 13.18 -8.79
N HIS A 111 10.17 14.23 -9.43
CA HIS A 111 10.55 14.61 -10.79
C HIS A 111 12.04 14.99 -10.92
N THR A 112 12.64 15.56 -9.89
CA THR A 112 14.10 15.80 -9.84
C THR A 112 14.87 14.48 -9.90
N PHE A 113 14.39 13.43 -9.22
CA PHE A 113 14.99 12.08 -9.30
C PHE A 113 14.65 11.34 -10.61
N PHE A 114 13.51 11.64 -11.26
CA PHE A 114 13.11 11.05 -12.54
C PHE A 114 13.79 11.70 -13.77
N SER A 115 14.45 12.85 -13.61
CA SER A 115 15.09 13.53 -14.73
C SER A 115 16.39 12.81 -15.10
N PRO A 116 16.54 12.29 -16.33
CA PRO A 116 17.68 11.47 -16.75
C PRO A 116 18.95 12.29 -17.03
N ASN A 117 19.26 13.28 -16.17
CA ASN A 117 20.48 14.08 -16.23
C ASN A 117 21.43 13.73 -15.08
N MET A 118 21.68 12.45 -14.85
CA MET A 118 22.96 12.01 -14.29
C MET A 118 23.83 11.51 -15.45
N THR A 119 24.41 12.46 -16.19
CA THR A 119 25.62 12.19 -16.97
C THR A 119 26.74 11.82 -15.98
N THR A 120 27.36 10.67 -16.25
CA THR A 120 28.71 10.20 -15.84
C THR A 120 29.60 11.20 -15.12
#